data_AF-A0A8T0G0Y2-F1
#
_entry.id   AF-A0A8T0G0Y2-F1
#
_cell.length_a   1.000
_cell.length_b   1.000
_cell.length_c   1.000
_cell.angle_alpha   90.00
_cell.angle_beta   90.00
_cell.angle_gamma   90.00
#
_symmetry.space_group_name_H-M   'P 1'
#
loop_
_entity.id
_entity.type
_entity.pdbx_description
1 polymer ?
#
loop_
_entity_poly.entity_id
_entity_poly.type
_entity_poly.pdbx_seq_one_letter_code
_entity_poly.pdbx_strand_id
1 'polypeptide(L)'
;MTSEHKDVSLTTNPSTNDDSSPVVARVSFKAPPFWKHNPKLYFAQIESQFAIAGITKGETKYHHAVAAIETDVIAQVSDIILNPPQELMYEALNERLIEQFADSETHRLKLLRQELQLGDDRPTQLLCKMRDLCSKVPEDLLKILWLQRLPTAVQQIQAVSTGDLDALAKILYVG
;
A
#
# COMPACT_ATOMS: atom_id res chain seq x y z
N MET A 1 -51.36 29.98 -60.91
CA MET A 1 -51.01 30.89 -62.03
C MET A 1 -50.27 32.08 -61.42
N THR A 2 -49.04 32.49 -61.75
CA THR A 2 -47.90 31.92 -62.54
C THR A 2 -46.73 32.93 -62.40
N SER A 3 -45.42 32.63 -62.42
CA SER A 3 -44.66 31.36 -62.49
C SER A 3 -43.26 31.52 -61.84
N GLU A 4 -42.40 30.51 -62.04
CA GLU A 4 -40.91 30.43 -62.11
C GLU A 4 -40.00 31.64 -61.71
N HIS A 5 -38.92 31.47 -60.91
CA HIS A 5 -37.66 30.66 -61.02
C HIS A 5 -36.47 31.45 -61.63
N LYS A 6 -35.40 31.73 -60.85
CA LYS A 6 -34.02 31.34 -61.20
C LYS A 6 -32.96 31.48 -60.08
N ASP A 7 -32.02 30.54 -60.16
CA ASP A 7 -30.85 30.19 -59.36
C ASP A 7 -29.88 31.31 -58.90
N VAL A 8 -29.13 31.05 -57.81
CA VAL A 8 -27.66 30.77 -57.82
C VAL A 8 -27.30 29.90 -56.60
N SER A 9 -26.27 29.05 -56.74
CA SER A 9 -25.99 27.87 -55.92
C SER A 9 -24.91 28.02 -54.82
N LEU A 10 -24.74 26.93 -54.04
CA LEU A 10 -23.56 26.53 -53.23
C LEU A 10 -23.33 27.26 -51.89
N THR A 11 -23.45 26.53 -50.78
CA THR A 11 -22.26 25.85 -50.22
C THR A 11 -22.61 24.79 -49.16
N THR A 12 -21.84 23.70 -49.21
CA THR A 12 -21.83 22.57 -48.28
C THR A 12 -21.37 22.99 -46.89
N ASN A 13 -21.97 22.44 -45.82
CA ASN A 13 -21.25 21.72 -44.75
C ASN A 13 -22.18 21.26 -43.61
N PRO A 14 -22.43 19.94 -43.46
CA PRO A 14 -22.84 19.37 -42.19
C PRO A 14 -21.59 19.14 -41.33
N SER A 15 -21.13 20.18 -40.62
CA SER A 15 -20.08 20.01 -39.61
C SER A 15 -20.66 19.37 -38.35
N THR A 16 -20.92 18.07 -38.45
CA THR A 16 -21.00 17.17 -37.31
C THR A 16 -19.61 17.12 -36.68
N ASN A 17 -19.30 18.10 -35.82
CA ASN A 17 -18.09 18.02 -35.00
C ASN A 17 -18.30 16.92 -33.97
N ASP A 18 -17.79 15.76 -34.35
CA ASP A 18 -17.56 14.60 -33.50
C ASP A 18 -16.63 15.02 -32.35
N ASP A 19 -17.21 15.47 -31.24
CA ASP A 19 -16.50 15.63 -29.96
C ASP A 19 -16.25 14.25 -29.36
N SER A 20 -15.49 13.42 -30.08
CA SER A 20 -14.95 12.15 -29.62
C SER A 20 -13.77 12.37 -28.68
N SER A 21 -13.95 13.28 -27.73
CA SER A 21 -13.27 13.19 -26.44
C SER A 21 -13.48 11.76 -25.93
N PRO A 22 -12.42 11.00 -25.59
CA PRO A 22 -12.61 9.66 -25.06
C PRO A 22 -13.41 9.79 -23.77
N VAL A 23 -14.65 9.29 -23.78
CA VAL A 23 -15.47 9.15 -22.57
C VAL A 23 -14.84 8.04 -21.74
N VAL A 24 -13.74 8.38 -21.08
CA VAL A 24 -13.07 7.52 -20.10
C VAL A 24 -14.09 7.35 -18.98
N ALA A 25 -14.75 6.19 -18.98
CA ALA A 25 -15.65 5.78 -17.93
C ALA A 25 -14.88 5.87 -16.62
N ARG A 26 -15.19 6.88 -15.80
CA ARG A 26 -14.45 7.17 -14.57
C ARG A 26 -14.53 5.93 -13.68
N VAL A 27 -13.37 5.32 -13.44
CA VAL A 27 -13.27 4.11 -12.63
C VAL A 27 -13.82 4.44 -11.24
N SER A 28 -14.79 3.65 -10.78
CA SER A 28 -15.35 3.82 -9.45
C SER A 28 -14.24 3.61 -8.42
N PHE A 29 -13.80 4.69 -7.78
CA PHE A 29 -12.82 4.62 -6.71
C PHE A 29 -13.38 3.76 -5.56
N LYS A 30 -12.69 2.67 -5.23
CA LYS A 30 -12.97 1.83 -4.08
C LYS A 30 -11.71 1.80 -3.21
N ALA A 31 -11.78 2.43 -2.05
CA ALA A 31 -10.63 2.47 -1.17
C ALA A 31 -10.27 1.06 -0.67
N PRO A 32 -8.97 0.69 -0.65
CA PRO A 32 -8.51 -0.50 0.06
C PRO A 32 -8.60 -0.29 1.58
N PRO A 33 -8.66 -1.37 2.38
CA PRO A 33 -8.57 -1.28 3.85
C PRO A 33 -7.23 -0.66 4.28
N PHE A 34 -7.24 0.17 5.32
CA PHE A 34 -6.03 0.86 5.80
C PHE A 34 -4.96 -0.10 6.37
N TRP A 35 -3.70 0.05 5.95
CA TRP A 35 -2.60 -0.82 6.38
C TRP A 35 -1.80 -0.22 7.54
N LYS A 36 -2.28 -0.44 8.77
CA LYS A 36 -1.61 -0.07 10.04
C LYS A 36 -0.13 -0.46 10.12
N HIS A 37 0.26 -1.53 9.44
CA HIS A 37 1.63 -2.08 9.45
C HIS A 37 2.57 -1.43 8.41
N ASN A 38 2.04 -0.72 7.42
CA ASN A 38 2.80 -0.01 6.40
C ASN A 38 1.95 1.12 5.77
N PRO A 39 1.70 2.22 6.51
CA PRO A 39 0.87 3.32 6.04
C PRO A 39 1.45 3.99 4.78
N LYS A 40 2.79 4.03 4.65
CA LYS A 40 3.47 4.61 3.48
C LYS A 40 3.10 3.88 2.18
N LEU A 41 3.12 2.55 2.18
CA LEU A 41 2.78 1.77 1.00
C LEU A 41 1.27 1.84 0.68
N TYR A 42 0.42 1.91 1.70
CA TYR A 42 -1.01 2.16 1.54
C TYR A 42 -1.28 3.48 0.82
N PHE A 43 -0.64 4.58 1.24
CA PHE A 43 -0.83 5.88 0.59
C PHE A 43 -0.26 5.91 -0.84
N ALA A 44 0.83 5.20 -1.13
CA ALA A 44 1.31 5.05 -2.52
C ALA A 44 0.27 4.31 -3.40
N GLN A 45 -0.42 3.30 -2.87
CA GLN A 45 -1.50 2.60 -3.57
C GLN A 45 -2.75 3.47 -3.77
N ILE A 46 -3.18 4.22 -2.75
CA ILE A 46 -4.38 5.07 -2.85
C ILE A 46 -4.15 6.24 -3.82
N GLU A 47 -2.94 6.81 -3.87
CA GLU A 47 -2.54 7.81 -4.88
C GLU A 47 -2.68 7.28 -6.32
N SER A 48 -2.25 6.04 -6.54
CA SER A 48 -2.38 5.39 -7.86
C SER A 48 -3.86 5.24 -8.25
N GLN A 49 -4.73 4.90 -7.30
CA GLN A 49 -6.18 4.83 -7.53
C GLN A 49 -6.82 6.20 -7.75
N PHE A 50 -6.39 7.24 -7.03
CA PHE A 50 -6.82 8.62 -7.25
C PHE A 50 -6.45 9.11 -8.65
N ALA A 51 -5.23 8.83 -9.11
CA ALA A 51 -4.79 9.15 -10.47
C ALA A 51 -5.65 8.48 -11.54
N ILE A 52 -5.94 7.17 -11.39
CA ILE A 52 -6.79 6.40 -12.31
C ILE A 52 -8.25 6.91 -12.32
N ALA A 53 -8.78 7.31 -11.16
CA ALA A 53 -10.14 7.84 -11.03
C ALA A 53 -10.27 9.33 -11.41
N GLY A 54 -9.16 10.03 -11.69
CA GLY A 54 -9.15 11.48 -11.96
C GLY A 54 -9.38 12.35 -10.72
N ILE A 55 -9.12 11.83 -9.52
CA ILE A 55 -9.34 12.53 -8.24
C ILE A 55 -8.08 13.36 -7.91
N THR A 56 -8.12 14.64 -8.29
CA THR A 56 -6.99 15.59 -8.11
C THR A 56 -7.17 16.54 -6.93
N LYS A 57 -8.40 16.77 -6.46
CA LYS A 57 -8.70 17.70 -5.35
C LYS A 57 -8.33 17.08 -4.00
N GLY A 58 -7.48 17.76 -3.23
CA GLY A 58 -7.06 17.32 -1.88
C GLY A 58 -8.23 17.07 -0.92
N GLU A 59 -9.25 17.92 -0.94
CA GLU A 59 -10.51 17.72 -0.19
C GLU A 59 -11.20 16.37 -0.53
N THR A 60 -11.29 16.04 -1.82
CA THR A 60 -11.89 14.77 -2.26
C THR A 60 -11.02 13.57 -1.86
N LYS A 61 -9.69 13.71 -1.94
CA LYS A 61 -8.74 12.69 -1.45
C LYS A 61 -8.87 12.47 0.06
N TYR A 62 -8.96 13.55 0.84
CA TYR A 62 -9.13 13.51 2.29
C TYR A 62 -10.40 12.75 2.69
N HIS A 63 -11.56 13.10 2.12
CA HIS A 63 -12.80 12.39 2.44
C HIS A 63 -12.77 10.91 2.04
N HIS A 64 -12.12 10.57 0.92
CA HIS A 64 -11.90 9.17 0.54
C HIS A 64 -10.94 8.42 1.47
N ALA A 65 -9.88 9.08 1.97
CA ALA A 65 -8.95 8.50 2.93
C ALA A 65 -9.66 8.27 4.28
N VAL A 66 -10.36 9.28 4.83
CA VAL A 66 -11.11 9.15 6.09
C VAL A 66 -12.15 8.03 6.00
N ALA A 67 -12.86 7.89 4.87
CA ALA A 67 -13.84 6.83 4.66
C ALA A 67 -13.24 5.41 4.54
N ALA A 68 -11.92 5.30 4.37
CA ALA A 68 -11.20 4.03 4.20
C ALA A 68 -10.51 3.52 5.48
N ILE A 69 -10.46 4.37 6.51
CA ILE A 69 -9.72 4.13 7.75
C ILE A 69 -10.64 3.50 8.80
N GLU A 70 -10.12 2.53 9.54
CA GLU A 70 -10.85 1.83 10.61
C GLU A 70 -11.10 2.74 11.83
N THR A 71 -12.21 2.54 12.54
CA THR A 71 -12.64 3.41 13.66
C THR A 71 -11.62 3.51 14.79
N ASP A 72 -10.85 2.45 15.04
CA ASP A 72 -9.79 2.45 16.06
C ASP A 72 -8.55 3.25 15.65
N VAL A 73 -8.35 3.49 14.36
CA VAL A 73 -7.34 4.42 13.82
C VAL A 73 -7.88 5.84 13.86
N ILE A 74 -9.14 6.06 13.46
CA ILE A 74 -9.82 7.37 13.54
C ILE A 74 -9.75 7.92 14.98
N ALA A 75 -9.92 7.07 15.98
CA ALA A 75 -9.80 7.45 17.40
C ALA A 75 -8.39 7.93 17.80
N GLN A 76 -7.33 7.44 17.14
CA GLN A 76 -5.93 7.80 17.43
C GLN A 76 -5.50 9.11 16.76
N VAL A 77 -6.14 9.48 15.64
CA VAL A 77 -5.90 10.73 14.89
C VAL A 77 -7.15 11.63 14.90
N SER A 78 -7.95 11.55 15.97
CA SER A 78 -9.21 12.27 16.08
C SER A 78 -9.04 13.79 16.15
N ASP A 79 -7.87 14.26 16.61
CA ASP A 79 -7.48 15.66 16.65
C ASP A 79 -7.49 16.31 15.26
N ILE A 80 -6.81 15.69 14.29
CA ILE A 80 -6.71 16.17 12.91
C ILE A 80 -7.96 15.85 12.06
N ILE A 81 -8.77 14.88 12.47
CA ILE A 81 -10.07 14.62 11.82
C ILE A 81 -11.15 15.60 12.27
N LEU A 82 -11.16 16.00 13.55
CA LEU A 82 -12.12 16.99 14.08
C LEU A 82 -11.71 18.43 13.76
N ASN A 83 -10.41 18.72 13.69
CA ASN A 83 -9.87 20.03 13.31
C ASN A 83 -8.87 19.88 12.14
N PRO A 84 -9.35 19.59 10.92
CA PRO A 84 -8.48 19.50 9.75
C PRO A 84 -7.86 20.86 9.42
N PRO A 85 -6.57 20.92 9.03
CA PRO A 85 -5.95 22.16 8.59
C PRO A 85 -6.57 22.64 7.27
N GLN A 86 -6.68 23.96 7.10
CA GLN A 86 -7.34 24.56 5.92
C GLN A 86 -6.58 24.32 4.62
N GLU A 87 -5.25 24.27 4.68
CA GLU A 87 -4.38 23.91 3.56
C GLU A 87 -3.83 22.51 3.79
N LEU A 88 -3.65 21.76 2.69
CA LEU A 88 -2.98 20.45 2.68
C LEU A 88 -3.60 19.41 3.66
N MET A 89 -4.93 19.44 3.85
CA MET A 89 -5.65 18.56 4.79
C MET A 89 -5.37 17.06 4.59
N TYR A 90 -5.14 16.64 3.34
CA TYR A 90 -4.89 15.25 2.98
C TYR A 90 -3.45 14.85 3.25
N GLU A 91 -2.50 15.71 2.88
CA GLU A 91 -1.07 15.54 3.12
C GLU A 91 -0.79 15.51 4.63
N ALA A 92 -1.41 16.40 5.40
CA ALA A 92 -1.31 16.43 6.86
C ALA A 92 -1.91 15.18 7.51
N LEU A 93 -3.08 14.71 7.05
CA LEU A 93 -3.66 13.44 7.53
C LEU A 93 -2.73 12.26 7.23
N ASN A 94 -2.17 12.20 6.03
CA ASN A 94 -1.23 11.16 5.63
C ASN A 94 0.04 11.19 6.48
N GLU A 95 0.63 12.36 6.70
CA GLU A 95 1.84 12.53 7.51
C GLU A 95 1.59 12.09 8.96
N ARG A 96 0.51 12.55 9.59
CA ARG A 96 0.16 12.15 10.97
C ARG A 96 -0.13 10.65 11.10
N LEU A 97 -0.79 10.04 10.12
CA LEU A 97 -0.99 8.58 10.07
C LEU A 97 0.31 7.81 9.79
N ILE A 98 1.24 8.39 9.04
CA ILE A 98 2.57 7.81 8.85
C ILE A 98 3.34 7.90 10.16
N GLU A 99 3.39 9.05 10.85
CA GLU A 99 4.07 9.21 12.14
C GLU A 99 3.52 8.25 13.20
N GLN A 100 2.21 8.29 13.45
CA GLN A 100 1.52 7.52 14.49
C GLN A 100 1.74 6.00 14.36
N PHE A 101 1.91 5.49 13.13
CA PHE A 101 2.09 4.06 12.86
C PHE A 101 3.53 3.69 12.46
N ALA A 102 4.39 4.65 12.11
CA ALA A 102 5.83 4.43 11.87
C ALA A 102 6.58 4.06 13.16
N ASP A 103 6.11 4.53 14.32
CA ASP A 103 6.61 4.06 15.60
C ASP A 103 6.37 2.55 15.79
N SER A 104 5.31 1.97 15.21
CA SER A 104 5.15 0.51 15.21
C SER A 104 6.19 -0.19 14.34
N GLU A 105 6.59 0.42 13.22
CA GLU A 105 7.61 -0.13 12.32
C GLU A 105 9.01 -0.06 12.95
N THR A 106 9.37 1.08 13.55
CA THR A 106 10.65 1.25 14.23
C THR A 106 10.72 0.44 15.52
N HIS A 107 9.63 0.37 16.30
CA HIS A 107 9.55 -0.50 17.49
C HIS A 107 9.65 -1.98 17.08
N ARG A 108 9.02 -2.41 15.99
CA ARG A 108 9.14 -3.79 15.47
C ARG A 108 10.54 -4.10 14.91
N LEU A 109 11.18 -3.16 14.21
CA LEU A 109 12.59 -3.26 13.81
C LEU A 109 13.53 -3.30 15.03
N LYS A 110 13.15 -2.64 16.13
CA LYS A 110 13.88 -2.62 17.39
C LYS A 110 13.70 -3.92 18.18
N LEU A 111 12.49 -4.50 18.27
CA LEU A 111 12.26 -5.87 18.77
C LEU A 111 13.09 -6.89 17.96
N LEU A 112 13.01 -6.84 16.62
CA LEU A 112 13.81 -7.66 15.68
C LEU A 112 15.35 -7.46 15.80
N ARG A 113 15.81 -6.48 16.60
CA ARG A 113 17.23 -6.24 16.92
C ARG A 113 17.56 -6.48 18.39
N GLN A 114 16.60 -6.41 19.30
CA GLN A 114 16.81 -6.49 20.76
C GLN A 114 16.43 -7.86 21.33
N GLU A 115 15.27 -8.41 20.96
CA GLU A 115 14.81 -9.74 21.40
C GLU A 115 15.39 -10.87 20.53
N LEU A 116 15.93 -10.50 19.35
CA LEU A 116 16.40 -11.43 18.34
C LEU A 116 17.93 -11.43 18.17
N GLN A 117 18.65 -11.42 19.29
CA GLN A 117 20.07 -11.74 19.29
C GLN A 117 20.24 -13.26 19.16
N LEU A 118 20.96 -13.70 18.13
CA LEU A 118 21.47 -15.07 18.05
C LEU A 118 22.57 -15.22 19.11
N GLY A 119 22.18 -15.59 20.33
CA GLY A 119 23.09 -16.17 21.32
C GLY A 119 23.38 -17.62 20.95
N ASP A 120 23.27 -18.54 21.92
CA ASP A 120 23.38 -19.99 21.69
C ASP A 120 22.03 -20.63 21.26
N ASP A 121 21.02 -19.83 20.91
CA ASP A 121 19.68 -20.33 20.55
C ASP A 121 19.68 -21.08 19.21
N ARG A 122 19.09 -22.28 19.22
CA ARG A 122 19.07 -23.16 18.03
C ARG A 122 18.26 -22.52 16.89
N PRO A 123 18.61 -22.75 15.60
CA PRO A 123 17.89 -22.20 14.45
C PRO A 123 16.36 -22.43 14.47
N THR A 124 15.93 -23.58 15.00
CA THR A 124 14.53 -23.97 15.21
C THR A 124 13.85 -23.16 16.33
N GLN A 125 14.54 -22.91 17.44
CA GLN A 125 14.02 -22.11 18.56
C GLN A 125 13.92 -20.62 18.17
N LEU A 126 14.91 -20.14 17.41
CA LEU A 126 14.87 -18.82 16.79
C LEU A 126 13.63 -18.67 15.90
N LEU A 127 13.31 -19.66 15.05
CA LEU A 127 12.10 -19.62 14.23
C LEU A 127 10.81 -19.62 15.04
N CYS A 128 10.69 -20.45 16.08
CA CYS A 128 9.51 -20.42 16.95
C CYS A 128 9.32 -19.04 17.58
N LYS A 129 10.37 -18.48 18.20
CA LYS A 129 10.34 -17.11 18.77
C LYS A 129 9.97 -16.06 17.72
N MET A 130 10.54 -16.15 16.51
CA MET A 130 10.19 -15.26 15.40
C MET A 130 8.73 -15.44 14.98
N ARG A 131 8.18 -16.66 14.93
CA ARG A 131 6.79 -16.93 14.53
C ARG A 131 5.79 -16.45 15.59
N ASP A 132 6.14 -16.56 16.87
CA ASP A 132 5.33 -16.05 17.99
C ASP A 132 5.32 -14.51 18.00
N LEU A 133 6.50 -13.87 17.95
CA LEU A 133 6.66 -12.41 17.95
C LEU A 133 6.15 -11.74 16.65
N CYS A 134 6.28 -12.43 15.51
CA CYS A 134 5.93 -11.92 14.19
C CYS A 134 4.81 -12.75 13.53
N SER A 135 3.81 -13.19 14.30
CA SER A 135 2.64 -13.97 13.85
C SER A 135 1.79 -13.35 12.73
N LYS A 136 2.06 -12.09 12.37
CA LYS A 136 1.40 -11.32 11.29
C LYS A 136 2.33 -10.99 10.11
N VAL A 137 3.55 -11.53 10.08
CA VAL A 137 4.52 -11.29 8.99
C VAL A 137 4.39 -12.39 7.93
N PRO A 138 4.39 -12.05 6.63
CA PRO A 138 4.40 -13.06 5.56
C PRO A 138 5.63 -13.96 5.67
N GLU A 139 5.43 -15.26 5.48
CA GLU A 139 6.41 -16.31 5.76
C GLU A 139 7.71 -16.15 4.95
N ASP A 140 7.64 -15.58 3.74
CA ASP A 140 8.82 -15.22 2.92
C ASP A 140 9.69 -14.14 3.58
N LEU A 141 9.10 -13.11 4.16
CA LEU A 141 9.85 -12.05 4.86
C LEU A 141 10.44 -12.59 6.17
N LEU A 142 9.72 -13.48 6.85
CA LEU A 142 10.21 -14.22 8.01
C LEU A 142 11.43 -15.07 7.64
N LYS A 143 11.39 -15.77 6.48
CA LYS A 143 12.49 -16.58 5.94
C LYS A 143 13.74 -15.74 5.66
N ILE A 144 13.58 -14.59 4.99
CA ILE A 144 14.69 -13.67 4.69
C ILE A 144 15.32 -13.13 5.97
N LEU A 145 14.50 -12.69 6.94
CA LEU A 145 14.98 -12.16 8.21
C LEU A 145 15.68 -13.24 9.06
N TRP A 146 15.18 -14.48 9.05
CA TRP A 146 15.81 -15.61 9.73
C TRP A 146 17.17 -15.96 9.09
N LEU A 147 17.21 -16.05 7.75
CA LEU A 147 18.42 -16.33 6.99
C LEU A 147 19.54 -15.33 7.25
N GLN A 148 19.24 -14.02 7.24
CA GLN A 148 20.21 -12.97 7.53
C GLN A 148 20.76 -13.01 8.97
N ARG A 149 20.15 -13.80 9.88
CA ARG A 149 20.59 -13.98 11.27
C ARG A 149 21.40 -15.26 11.49
N LEU A 150 21.40 -16.20 10.56
CA LEU A 150 22.17 -17.44 10.68
C LEU A 150 23.65 -17.24 10.29
N PRO A 151 24.60 -18.01 10.87
CA PRO A 151 26.01 -17.96 10.47
C PRO A 151 26.22 -18.26 8.99
N THR A 152 27.24 -17.67 8.36
CA THR A 152 27.48 -17.77 6.91
C THR A 152 27.60 -19.20 6.39
N ALA A 153 28.17 -20.12 7.20
CA ALA A 153 28.25 -21.54 6.88
C ALA A 153 26.86 -22.19 6.66
N VAL A 154 25.87 -21.78 7.45
CA VAL A 154 24.47 -22.24 7.35
C VAL A 154 23.77 -21.63 6.14
N GLN A 155 24.05 -20.36 5.83
CA GLN A 155 23.49 -19.69 4.64
C GLN A 155 23.94 -20.36 3.34
N GLN A 156 25.22 -20.80 3.27
CA GLN A 156 25.75 -21.49 2.09
C GLN A 156 25.11 -22.87 1.85
N ILE A 157 24.75 -23.59 2.92
CA ILE A 157 24.02 -24.86 2.82
C ILE A 157 22.58 -24.63 2.30
N GLN A 158 21.95 -23.50 2.63
CA GLN A 158 20.60 -23.17 2.14
C GLN A 158 20.51 -22.75 0.68
N ALA A 159 21.58 -22.22 0.06
CA ALA A 159 21.56 -21.83 -1.36
C ALA A 159 21.25 -23.00 -2.31
N VAL A 160 21.36 -24.25 -1.82
CA VAL A 160 21.10 -25.50 -2.53
C VAL A 160 19.69 -26.07 -2.22
N SER A 161 18.96 -25.52 -1.24
CA SER A 161 17.71 -26.10 -0.74
C SER A 161 16.50 -25.17 -0.87
N THR A 162 15.66 -25.42 -1.87
CA THR A 162 14.35 -24.77 -2.08
C THR A 162 13.23 -25.29 -1.15
N GLY A 163 13.58 -25.70 0.08
CA GLY A 163 12.67 -26.31 1.04
C GLY A 163 11.78 -25.33 1.83
N ASP A 164 10.75 -25.91 2.44
CA ASP A 164 9.87 -25.26 3.44
C ASP A 164 10.64 -24.88 4.72
N LEU A 165 10.21 -23.82 5.40
CA LEU A 165 10.89 -23.21 6.54
C LEU A 165 11.12 -24.19 7.68
N ASP A 166 10.10 -24.96 8.05
CA ASP A 166 10.16 -25.98 9.11
C ASP A 166 11.05 -27.19 8.74
N ALA A 167 11.20 -27.48 7.45
CA ALA A 167 12.12 -28.51 6.97
C ALA A 167 13.58 -28.01 7.05
N LEU A 168 13.83 -26.78 6.62
CA LEU A 168 15.13 -26.13 6.73
C LEU A 168 15.60 -26.01 8.19
N ALA A 169 14.68 -25.67 9.10
CA ALA A 169 14.93 -25.59 10.54
C ALA A 169 15.38 -26.91 11.17
N LYS A 170 14.99 -28.05 10.57
CA LYS A 170 15.32 -29.42 11.00
C LYS A 170 16.58 -29.96 10.32
N ILE A 171 16.85 -29.60 9.07
CA ILE A 171 18.09 -30.01 8.37
C ILE A 171 19.33 -29.48 9.11
N LEU A 172 19.25 -28.26 9.65
CA LEU A 172 20.31 -27.60 10.42
C LEU A 172 20.52 -28.18 11.84
N TYR A 173 19.86 -29.29 12.17
CA TYR A 173 20.04 -30.04 13.42
C TYR A 173 20.86 -31.33 13.24
N VAL A 174 21.17 -31.74 11.99
CA VAL A 174 21.77 -33.04 11.66
C VAL A 174 23.24 -32.91 11.19
N GLY A 175 23.90 -31.78 11.49
CA GLY A 175 25.31 -31.51 11.19
C GLY A 175 26.15 -31.36 12.45
#